data_AF-A0A2A4RK47-F1
#
_entry.id   AF-A0A2A4RK47-F1
#
_cell.length_a   1.000
_cell.length_b   1.000
_cell.length_c   1.000
_cell.angle_alpha   90.00
_cell.angle_beta   90.00
_cell.angle_gamma   90.00
#
_symmetry.space_group_name_H-M   'P 1'
#
loop_
_entity.id
_entity.type
_entity.pdbx_description
1 polymer ?
#
loop_
_entity_poly.entity_id
_entity_poly.type
_entity_poly.pdbx_seq_one_letter_code
_entity_poly.pdbx_strand_id
1 'polypeptide(L)'
;MKEIILKYLGIERYRVSHTEKLVSALGAFLGIYLIFHTSAYFLEGIFAYLIVASMGASAVLLFAVPHSPLSQPWSLFGGHMLSAIIGISCAKFIPDTALAASLAVGLAVGAMYYAHCIHPPGGATALSAVIGGTEVQQLGYQFIFTPVLINVITIICIAILFNYLFKWRRYPAYLAQKQATTIKKDDSAISHEDFIYALSEFESFIDISENDLLKIYEVVTKRHENTNIQHHALEHGHYYSNGKYGNLWSVRQIVDWDVSSQSGEEQLIYKIVAGANRRNAGVMTKNEFTQWAKHEVIRDEDNWRRIDNNNE
;
A
#
# COMPACT_ATOMS: atom_id res chain seq x y z
N MET A 1 27.89 6.64 -16.01
CA MET A 1 27.32 5.95 -17.18
C MET A 1 26.66 4.62 -16.81
N LYS A 2 27.33 3.71 -16.09
CA LYS A 2 26.76 2.41 -15.67
C LYS A 2 25.50 2.53 -14.79
N GLU A 3 25.47 3.44 -13.84
CA GLU A 3 24.28 3.67 -12.98
C GLU A 3 23.08 4.27 -13.73
N ILE A 4 23.34 5.14 -14.70
CA ILE A 4 22.27 5.74 -15.52
C ILE A 4 21.61 4.65 -16.38
N ILE A 5 22.40 3.74 -16.96
CA ILE A 5 21.89 2.59 -17.71
C ILE A 5 21.06 1.66 -16.82
N LEU A 6 21.54 1.38 -15.59
CA LEU A 6 20.79 0.56 -14.64
C LEU A 6 19.45 1.22 -14.26
N LYS A 7 19.42 2.53 -14.06
CA LYS A 7 18.19 3.29 -13.78
C LYS A 7 17.22 3.28 -14.97
N TYR A 8 17.72 3.47 -16.21
CA TYR A 8 16.88 3.38 -17.42
C TYR A 8 16.31 1.97 -17.64
N LEU A 9 17.06 0.93 -17.27
CA LEU A 9 16.58 -0.46 -17.33
C LEU A 9 15.71 -0.85 -16.14
N GLY A 10 15.50 0.03 -15.16
CA GLY A 10 14.73 -0.25 -13.95
C GLY A 10 15.36 -1.33 -13.05
N ILE A 11 16.67 -1.57 -13.15
CA ILE A 11 17.36 -2.58 -12.34
C ILE A 11 17.62 -2.00 -10.95
N GLU A 12 16.65 -2.18 -10.06
CA GLU A 12 16.79 -1.87 -8.65
C GLU A 12 17.48 -3.02 -7.90
N ARG A 13 18.44 -2.68 -7.04
CA ARG A 13 19.18 -3.67 -6.23
C ARG A 13 18.47 -3.89 -4.91
N TYR A 14 17.43 -4.71 -4.91
CA TYR A 14 16.78 -5.12 -3.66
C TYR A 14 17.69 -6.02 -2.83
N ARG A 15 17.78 -5.75 -1.53
CA ARG A 15 18.51 -6.56 -0.56
C ARG A 15 17.62 -7.67 -0.01
N VAL A 16 17.32 -8.67 -0.85
CA VAL A 16 16.61 -9.88 -0.41
C VAL A 16 17.63 -10.95 0.00
N SER A 17 17.43 -11.57 1.17
CA SER A 17 18.30 -12.64 1.69
C SER A 17 18.35 -13.84 0.73
N HIS A 18 19.46 -14.58 0.73
CA HIS A 18 19.59 -15.79 -0.10
C HIS A 18 18.60 -16.88 0.31
N THR A 19 18.26 -16.95 1.59
CA THR A 19 17.25 -17.86 2.12
C THR A 19 15.88 -17.56 1.52
N GLU A 20 15.44 -16.30 1.49
CA GLU A 20 14.16 -15.92 0.88
C GLU A 20 14.11 -16.24 -0.63
N LYS A 21 15.23 -16.04 -1.34
CA LYS A 21 15.32 -16.40 -2.77
C LYS A 21 15.13 -17.91 -2.99
N LEU A 22 15.78 -18.74 -2.18
CA LEU A 22 15.69 -20.21 -2.29
C LEU A 22 14.31 -20.71 -1.87
N VAL A 23 13.74 -20.17 -0.78
CA VAL A 23 12.40 -20.51 -0.33
C VAL A 23 11.36 -20.15 -1.38
N SER A 24 11.48 -18.96 -2.00
CA SER A 24 10.62 -18.53 -3.10
C SER A 24 10.70 -19.48 -4.31
N ALA A 25 11.92 -19.84 -4.73
CA ALA A 25 12.14 -20.75 -5.85
C ALA A 25 11.58 -22.16 -5.57
N LEU A 26 11.78 -22.67 -4.35
CA LEU A 26 11.25 -23.98 -3.92
C LEU A 26 9.72 -23.97 -3.86
N GLY A 27 9.12 -22.90 -3.32
CA GLY A 27 7.67 -22.73 -3.28
C GLY A 27 7.06 -22.73 -4.67
N ALA A 28 7.65 -21.98 -5.61
CA ALA A 28 7.21 -21.95 -7.00
C ALA A 28 7.33 -23.33 -7.68
N PHE A 29 8.45 -24.03 -7.48
CA PHE A 29 8.65 -25.39 -7.98
C PHE A 29 7.57 -26.34 -7.46
N LEU A 30 7.35 -26.38 -6.14
CA LEU A 30 6.36 -27.26 -5.51
C LEU A 30 4.94 -26.91 -5.97
N GLY A 31 4.61 -25.61 -6.06
CA GLY A 31 3.34 -25.12 -6.56
C GLY A 31 3.03 -25.64 -7.95
N ILE A 32 3.96 -25.46 -8.89
CA ILE A 32 3.77 -25.89 -10.28
C ILE A 32 3.80 -27.40 -10.42
N TYR A 33 4.68 -28.10 -9.71
CA TYR A 33 4.73 -29.56 -9.72
C TYR A 33 3.39 -30.18 -9.28
N LEU A 34 2.79 -29.66 -8.20
CA LEU A 34 1.49 -30.14 -7.72
C LEU A 34 0.34 -29.73 -8.64
N ILE A 35 0.42 -28.58 -9.31
CA ILE A 35 -0.55 -28.21 -10.37
C ILE A 35 -0.51 -29.20 -11.53
N PHE A 36 0.69 -29.59 -11.99
CA PHE A 36 0.83 -30.61 -13.01
C PHE A 36 0.27 -31.95 -12.55
N HIS A 37 0.60 -32.36 -11.32
CA HIS A 37 0.13 -33.63 -10.77
C HIS A 37 -1.39 -33.67 -10.67
N THR A 38 -2.01 -32.65 -10.05
CA THR A 38 -3.47 -32.54 -9.93
C THR A 38 -4.15 -32.42 -11.28
N SER A 39 -3.62 -31.60 -12.20
CA SER A 39 -4.16 -31.49 -13.55
C SER A 39 -4.16 -32.82 -14.29
N ALA A 40 -3.11 -33.64 -14.15
CA ALA A 40 -3.06 -34.96 -14.78
C ALA A 40 -4.10 -35.96 -14.24
N TYR A 41 -4.58 -35.80 -13.00
CA TYR A 41 -5.66 -36.64 -12.45
C TYR A 41 -7.05 -36.18 -12.86
N PHE A 42 -7.26 -34.87 -13.01
CA PHE A 42 -8.59 -34.29 -13.25
C PHE A 42 -8.85 -33.92 -14.73
N LEU A 43 -7.81 -33.80 -15.56
CA LEU A 43 -7.90 -33.40 -16.95
C LEU A 43 -7.13 -34.37 -17.84
N GLU A 44 -7.84 -34.96 -18.80
CA GLU A 44 -7.23 -35.73 -19.88
C GLU A 44 -6.83 -34.78 -21.02
N GLY A 45 -5.61 -34.91 -21.54
CA GLY A 45 -5.19 -34.26 -22.79
C GLY A 45 -4.24 -33.05 -22.66
N ILE A 46 -3.78 -32.58 -23.83
CA ILE A 46 -2.70 -31.59 -24.01
C ILE A 46 -3.11 -30.16 -23.58
N PHE A 47 -4.40 -29.88 -23.34
CA PHE A 47 -4.92 -28.56 -22.95
C PHE A 47 -4.51 -28.12 -21.55
N ALA A 48 -4.08 -29.06 -20.72
CA ALA A 48 -3.53 -28.77 -19.40
C ALA A 48 -2.34 -27.79 -19.46
N TYR A 49 -1.55 -27.79 -20.55
CA TYR A 49 -0.31 -27.02 -20.63
C TYR A 49 -0.49 -25.51 -20.80
N LEU A 50 -1.57 -25.03 -21.44
CA LEU A 50 -1.77 -23.58 -21.65
C LEU A 50 -2.16 -22.87 -20.34
N ILE A 51 -3.02 -23.49 -19.53
CA ILE A 51 -3.36 -22.94 -18.22
C ILE A 51 -2.16 -23.02 -17.28
N VAL A 52 -1.32 -24.05 -17.41
CA VAL A 52 -0.07 -24.14 -16.65
C VAL A 52 0.81 -22.92 -16.87
N ALA A 53 0.85 -22.31 -18.07
CA ALA A 53 1.62 -21.08 -18.28
C ALA A 53 1.11 -19.92 -17.40
N SER A 54 -0.22 -19.76 -17.32
CA SER A 54 -0.86 -18.78 -16.44
C SER A 54 -0.64 -19.11 -14.96
N MET A 55 -0.69 -20.39 -14.58
CA MET A 55 -0.35 -20.83 -13.21
C MET A 55 1.13 -20.63 -12.88
N GLY A 56 2.03 -20.76 -13.85
CA GLY A 56 3.45 -20.44 -13.77
C GLY A 56 3.68 -19.01 -13.30
N ALA A 57 3.05 -18.05 -13.97
CA ALA A 57 3.11 -16.64 -13.59
C ALA A 57 2.46 -16.38 -12.21
N SER A 58 1.38 -17.10 -11.89
CA SER A 58 0.73 -17.03 -10.57
C SER A 58 1.67 -17.53 -9.46
N ALA A 59 2.39 -18.63 -9.68
CA ALA A 59 3.36 -19.16 -8.75
C ALA A 59 4.50 -18.16 -8.49
N VAL A 60 4.98 -17.46 -9.53
CA VAL A 60 5.97 -16.39 -9.34
C VAL A 60 5.45 -15.33 -8.36
N LEU A 61 4.21 -14.87 -8.52
CA LEU A 61 3.63 -13.88 -7.61
C LEU A 61 3.44 -14.44 -6.19
N LEU A 62 2.79 -15.59 -6.05
CA LEU A 62 2.42 -16.18 -4.77
C LEU A 62 3.61 -16.63 -3.93
N PHE A 63 4.70 -17.01 -4.58
CA PHE A 63 5.89 -17.54 -3.90
C PHE A 63 7.08 -16.61 -3.93
N ALA A 64 7.19 -15.61 -4.80
CA ALA A 64 8.26 -14.60 -4.69
C ALA A 64 7.81 -13.36 -3.92
N VAL A 65 6.53 -12.98 -4.03
CA VAL A 65 5.97 -11.75 -3.46
C VAL A 65 4.62 -12.01 -2.77
N PRO A 66 4.57 -12.90 -1.75
CA PRO A 66 3.31 -13.34 -1.14
C PRO A 66 2.47 -12.22 -0.50
N HIS A 67 3.09 -11.10 -0.12
CA HIS A 67 2.41 -9.95 0.48
C HIS A 67 1.97 -8.89 -0.54
N SER A 68 2.32 -9.03 -1.82
CA SER A 68 1.84 -8.09 -2.84
C SER A 68 0.31 -8.13 -2.89
N PRO A 69 -0.38 -6.98 -3.05
CA PRO A 69 -1.81 -6.93 -3.32
C PRO A 69 -2.22 -7.82 -4.51
N LEU A 70 -1.34 -7.95 -5.51
CA LEU A 70 -1.58 -8.75 -6.71
C LEU A 70 -1.54 -10.26 -6.44
N SER A 71 -0.88 -10.68 -5.34
CA SER A 71 -0.78 -12.07 -4.91
C SER A 71 -1.91 -12.49 -3.97
N GLN A 72 -2.71 -11.56 -3.44
CA GLN A 72 -3.71 -11.90 -2.43
C GLN A 72 -4.82 -12.82 -2.99
N PRO A 73 -5.50 -13.61 -2.12
CA PRO A 73 -6.46 -14.62 -2.59
C PRO A 73 -7.57 -14.06 -3.48
N TRP A 74 -8.06 -12.84 -3.20
CA TRP A 74 -9.07 -12.20 -4.03
C TRP A 74 -8.56 -11.86 -5.43
N SER A 75 -7.36 -11.28 -5.52
CA SER A 75 -6.71 -10.98 -6.79
C SER A 75 -6.55 -12.25 -7.61
N LEU A 76 -5.96 -13.30 -7.03
CA LEU A 76 -5.77 -14.59 -7.69
C LEU A 76 -7.10 -15.21 -8.14
N PHE A 77 -8.05 -15.40 -7.22
CA PHE A 77 -9.33 -16.04 -7.52
C PHE A 77 -10.17 -15.22 -8.51
N GLY A 78 -10.48 -13.97 -8.16
CA GLY A 78 -11.30 -13.07 -8.99
C GLY A 78 -10.64 -12.80 -10.34
N GLY A 79 -9.33 -12.61 -10.36
CA GLY A 79 -8.57 -12.35 -11.57
C GLY A 79 -8.67 -13.48 -12.58
N HIS A 80 -8.47 -14.74 -12.16
CA HIS A 80 -8.63 -15.88 -13.06
C HIS A 80 -10.09 -16.12 -13.46
N MET A 81 -11.04 -16.04 -12.54
CA MET A 81 -12.45 -16.33 -12.81
C MET A 81 -13.05 -15.33 -13.81
N LEU A 82 -12.88 -14.03 -13.57
CA LEU A 82 -13.36 -12.99 -14.50
C LEU A 82 -12.69 -13.12 -15.87
N SER A 83 -11.38 -13.36 -15.88
CA SER A 83 -10.63 -13.52 -17.13
C SER A 83 -11.08 -14.74 -17.93
N ALA A 84 -11.37 -15.87 -17.28
CA ALA A 84 -11.88 -17.07 -17.94
C ALA A 84 -13.28 -16.85 -18.53
N ILE A 85 -14.18 -16.19 -17.78
CA ILE A 85 -15.53 -15.85 -18.25
C ILE A 85 -15.46 -14.96 -19.49
N ILE A 86 -14.65 -13.90 -19.44
CA ILE A 86 -14.49 -12.94 -20.53
C ILE A 86 -13.84 -13.61 -21.73
N GLY A 87 -12.75 -14.38 -21.52
CA GLY A 87 -12.04 -15.08 -22.58
C GLY A 87 -12.92 -16.07 -23.34
N ILE A 88 -13.68 -16.91 -22.65
CA ILE A 88 -14.63 -17.84 -23.29
C ILE A 88 -15.75 -17.10 -24.01
N SER A 89 -16.25 -15.99 -23.45
CA SER A 89 -17.27 -15.19 -24.10
C SER A 89 -16.75 -14.58 -25.41
N CYS A 90 -15.55 -14.01 -25.39
CA CYS A 90 -14.89 -13.51 -26.60
C CYS A 90 -14.67 -14.63 -27.63
N ALA A 91 -14.17 -15.79 -27.20
CA ALA A 91 -13.95 -16.94 -28.08
C ALA A 91 -15.23 -17.44 -28.76
N LYS A 92 -16.39 -17.30 -28.11
CA LYS A 92 -17.69 -17.71 -28.66
C LYS A 92 -18.30 -16.69 -29.63
N PHE A 93 -18.18 -15.41 -29.32
CA PHE A 93 -18.92 -14.36 -30.04
C PHE A 93 -18.10 -13.64 -31.12
N ILE A 94 -16.78 -13.78 -31.12
CA ILE A 94 -15.90 -13.07 -32.05
C ILE A 94 -15.17 -14.09 -32.93
N PRO A 95 -15.49 -14.16 -34.24
CA PRO A 95 -14.90 -15.16 -35.14
C PRO A 95 -13.39 -14.97 -35.38
N ASP A 96 -12.92 -13.72 -35.45
CA ASP A 96 -11.52 -13.42 -35.68
C ASP A 96 -10.71 -13.67 -34.39
N THR A 97 -9.77 -14.61 -34.43
CA THR A 97 -9.03 -15.06 -33.24
C THR A 97 -8.14 -13.95 -32.66
N ALA A 98 -7.50 -13.12 -33.50
CA ALA A 98 -6.63 -12.05 -33.02
C ALA A 98 -7.42 -10.94 -32.32
N LEU A 99 -8.57 -10.56 -32.89
CA LEU A 99 -9.50 -9.62 -32.30
C LEU A 99 -10.14 -10.18 -31.02
N ALA A 100 -10.57 -11.44 -31.03
CA ALA A 100 -11.13 -12.11 -29.85
C ALA A 100 -10.11 -12.14 -28.70
N ALA A 101 -8.85 -12.47 -28.99
CA ALA A 101 -7.78 -12.57 -28.00
C ALA A 101 -7.42 -11.20 -27.41
N SER A 102 -7.25 -10.19 -28.26
CA SER A 102 -6.94 -8.82 -27.83
C SER A 102 -8.09 -8.20 -27.02
N LEU A 103 -9.34 -8.39 -27.43
CA LEU A 103 -10.51 -7.97 -26.67
C LEU A 103 -10.64 -8.73 -25.35
N ALA A 104 -10.42 -10.04 -25.34
CA ALA A 104 -10.48 -10.84 -24.13
C ALA A 104 -9.52 -10.32 -23.05
N VAL A 105 -8.26 -10.06 -23.42
CA VAL A 105 -7.27 -9.54 -22.48
C VAL A 105 -7.62 -8.13 -22.02
N GLY A 106 -7.98 -7.23 -22.95
CA GLY A 106 -8.33 -5.84 -22.62
C GLY A 106 -9.55 -5.73 -21.70
N LEU A 107 -10.61 -6.48 -22.01
CA LEU A 107 -11.82 -6.55 -21.19
C LEU A 107 -11.55 -7.20 -19.83
N ALA A 108 -10.72 -8.25 -19.78
CA ALA A 108 -10.35 -8.90 -18.53
C ALA A 108 -9.58 -7.94 -17.61
N VAL A 109 -8.62 -7.18 -18.14
CA VAL A 109 -7.92 -6.12 -17.38
C VAL A 109 -8.91 -5.09 -16.84
N GLY A 110 -9.81 -4.58 -17.69
CA GLY A 110 -10.84 -3.62 -17.27
C GLY A 110 -11.73 -4.18 -16.16
N ALA A 111 -12.23 -5.41 -16.30
CA ALA A 111 -13.06 -6.06 -15.31
C ALA A 111 -12.32 -6.27 -13.97
N MET A 112 -11.04 -6.68 -14.02
CA MET A 112 -10.23 -6.84 -12.82
C MET A 112 -9.98 -5.50 -12.10
N TYR A 113 -9.83 -4.40 -12.84
CA TYR A 113 -9.73 -3.05 -12.26
C TYR A 113 -10.98 -2.70 -11.46
N TYR A 114 -12.17 -2.86 -12.05
CA TYR A 114 -13.44 -2.54 -11.39
C TYR A 114 -13.77 -3.48 -10.23
N ALA A 115 -13.36 -4.75 -10.32
CA ALA A 115 -13.56 -5.74 -9.26
C ALA A 115 -12.46 -5.72 -8.18
N HIS A 116 -11.47 -4.83 -8.30
CA HIS A 116 -10.32 -4.72 -7.40
C HIS A 116 -9.56 -6.05 -7.20
N CYS A 117 -9.46 -6.84 -8.26
CA CYS A 117 -8.82 -8.16 -8.24
C CYS A 117 -7.78 -8.30 -9.35
N ILE A 118 -6.97 -7.26 -9.58
CA ILE A 118 -5.91 -7.32 -10.59
C ILE A 118 -4.94 -8.44 -10.23
N HIS A 119 -4.89 -9.40 -11.14
CA HIS A 119 -3.93 -10.48 -11.12
C HIS A 119 -3.44 -10.67 -12.56
N PRO A 120 -2.26 -10.14 -12.91
CA PRO A 120 -1.75 -10.16 -14.28
C PRO A 120 -1.79 -11.55 -14.94
N PRO A 121 -1.54 -12.68 -14.23
CA PRO A 121 -1.72 -14.02 -14.80
C PRO A 121 -3.13 -14.32 -15.31
N GLY A 122 -4.16 -13.65 -14.79
CA GLY A 122 -5.53 -13.70 -15.30
C GLY A 122 -5.61 -13.28 -16.78
N GLY A 123 -4.84 -12.27 -17.20
CA GLY A 123 -4.77 -11.89 -18.63
C GLY A 123 -4.31 -13.05 -19.52
N ALA A 124 -3.34 -13.85 -19.06
CA ALA A 124 -2.93 -15.07 -19.76
C ALA A 124 -4.05 -16.14 -19.77
N THR A 125 -4.84 -16.25 -18.70
CA THR A 125 -6.04 -17.13 -18.69
C THR A 125 -7.07 -16.70 -19.73
N ALA A 126 -7.37 -15.40 -19.84
CA ALA A 126 -8.28 -14.88 -20.86
C ALA A 126 -7.76 -15.18 -22.27
N LEU A 127 -6.46 -14.98 -22.50
CA LEU A 127 -5.81 -15.29 -23.77
C LEU A 127 -5.90 -16.79 -24.09
N SER A 128 -5.55 -17.67 -23.14
CA SER A 128 -5.62 -19.13 -23.29
C SER A 128 -7.02 -19.62 -23.62
N ALA A 129 -8.06 -18.97 -23.10
CA ALA A 129 -9.44 -19.31 -23.42
C ALA A 129 -9.77 -19.10 -24.92
N VAL A 130 -9.10 -18.14 -25.57
CA VAL A 130 -9.31 -17.84 -26.99
C VAL A 130 -8.39 -18.67 -27.90
N ILE A 131 -7.10 -18.75 -27.57
CA ILE A 131 -6.10 -19.43 -28.41
C ILE A 131 -5.97 -20.93 -28.11
N GLY A 132 -6.77 -21.44 -27.17
CA GLY A 132 -6.76 -22.83 -26.74
C GLY A 132 -7.27 -23.85 -27.76
N GLY A 133 -7.58 -23.43 -28.99
CA GLY A 133 -8.02 -24.31 -30.08
C GLY A 133 -9.41 -24.89 -29.87
N THR A 134 -9.73 -25.90 -30.69
CA THR A 134 -11.07 -26.51 -30.75
C THR A 134 -11.50 -27.15 -29.43
N GLU A 135 -10.57 -27.68 -28.65
CA GLU A 135 -10.90 -28.41 -27.42
C GLU A 135 -11.33 -27.45 -26.30
N VAL A 136 -10.68 -26.29 -26.16
CA VAL A 136 -11.14 -25.23 -25.23
C VAL A 136 -12.47 -24.64 -25.69
N GLN A 137 -12.68 -24.47 -27.00
CA GLN A 137 -13.94 -23.97 -27.54
C GLN A 137 -15.11 -24.95 -27.30
N GLN A 138 -14.85 -26.27 -27.39
CA GLN A 138 -15.83 -27.32 -27.09
C GLN A 138 -16.19 -27.37 -25.60
N LEU A 139 -15.20 -27.21 -24.71
CA LEU A 139 -15.44 -27.04 -23.26
C LEU A 139 -16.35 -25.84 -22.98
N GLY A 140 -16.15 -24.73 -23.71
CA GLY A 140 -16.91 -23.51 -23.50
C GLY A 140 -16.79 -23.05 -22.04
N TYR A 141 -17.92 -22.78 -21.39
CA TYR A 141 -17.91 -22.31 -19.99
C TYR A 141 -17.44 -23.37 -18.98
N GLN A 142 -17.38 -24.65 -19.38
CA GLN A 142 -16.78 -25.69 -18.54
C GLN A 142 -15.30 -25.43 -18.27
N PHE A 143 -14.61 -24.70 -19.16
CA PHE A 143 -13.23 -24.24 -18.97
C PHE A 143 -12.99 -23.52 -17.62
N ILE A 144 -14.00 -22.78 -17.14
CA ILE A 144 -13.94 -22.04 -15.87
C ILE A 144 -13.79 -23.01 -14.70
N PHE A 145 -14.57 -24.09 -14.70
CA PHE A 145 -14.52 -25.09 -13.62
C PHE A 145 -13.34 -26.04 -13.79
N THR A 146 -13.12 -26.48 -15.02
CA THR A 146 -12.06 -27.43 -15.40
C THR A 146 -11.39 -26.93 -16.69
N PRO A 147 -10.16 -26.40 -16.64
CA PRO A 147 -9.17 -26.52 -15.55
C PRO A 147 -9.12 -25.39 -14.51
N VAL A 148 -9.68 -24.20 -14.81
CA VAL A 148 -9.23 -22.95 -14.15
C VAL A 148 -9.46 -23.00 -12.63
N LEU A 149 -10.68 -23.27 -12.19
CA LEU A 149 -11.04 -23.26 -10.77
C LEU A 149 -10.26 -24.30 -9.96
N ILE A 150 -10.08 -25.51 -10.50
CA ILE A 150 -9.27 -26.56 -9.85
C ILE A 150 -7.84 -26.08 -9.63
N ASN A 151 -7.21 -25.49 -10.65
CA ASN A 151 -5.86 -24.99 -10.55
C ASN A 151 -5.74 -23.81 -9.56
N VAL A 152 -6.70 -22.89 -9.58
CA VAL A 152 -6.74 -21.75 -8.64
C VAL A 152 -6.88 -22.23 -7.19
N ILE A 153 -7.80 -23.15 -6.91
CA ILE A 153 -7.97 -23.70 -5.55
C ILE A 153 -6.69 -24.42 -5.12
N THR A 154 -6.12 -25.24 -6.00
CA THR A 154 -4.91 -26.01 -5.73
C THR A 154 -3.74 -25.09 -5.37
N ILE A 155 -3.46 -24.07 -6.19
CA ILE A 155 -2.33 -23.17 -5.95
C ILE A 155 -2.57 -22.26 -4.74
N ILE A 156 -3.81 -21.85 -4.46
CA ILE A 156 -4.17 -21.12 -3.22
C ILE A 156 -3.84 -21.96 -2.00
N CYS A 157 -4.29 -23.22 -1.97
CA CYS A 157 -4.05 -24.11 -0.85
C CYS A 157 -2.54 -24.32 -0.62
N ILE A 158 -1.77 -24.55 -1.69
CA ILE A 158 -0.32 -24.71 -1.59
C ILE A 158 0.33 -23.41 -1.11
N ALA A 159 -0.07 -22.26 -1.64
CA ALA A 159 0.46 -20.96 -1.24
C ALA A 159 0.20 -20.68 0.24
N ILE A 160 -1.00 -20.96 0.75
CA ILE A 160 -1.31 -20.81 2.18
C ILE A 160 -0.43 -21.76 3.01
N LEU A 161 -0.44 -23.06 2.70
CA LEU A 161 0.28 -24.07 3.49
C LEU A 161 1.79 -23.82 3.51
N PHE A 162 2.39 -23.57 2.35
CA PHE A 162 3.83 -23.36 2.21
C PHE A 162 4.29 -22.07 2.89
N ASN A 163 3.59 -20.96 2.64
CA ASN A 163 3.97 -19.68 3.22
C ASN A 163 3.69 -19.60 4.73
N TYR A 164 2.75 -20.39 5.25
CA TYR A 164 2.46 -20.46 6.68
C TYR A 164 3.64 -21.01 7.51
N LEU A 165 4.51 -21.84 6.91
CA LEU A 165 5.70 -22.40 7.57
C LEU A 165 6.72 -21.33 7.99
N PHE A 166 6.68 -20.15 7.38
CA PHE A 166 7.65 -19.07 7.60
C PHE A 166 6.94 -17.86 8.20
N LYS A 167 7.35 -17.45 9.42
CA LYS A 167 6.69 -16.37 10.16
C LYS A 167 6.63 -15.05 9.37
N TRP A 168 7.68 -14.72 8.62
CA TRP A 168 7.79 -13.50 7.82
C TRP A 168 7.10 -13.59 6.45
N ARG A 169 6.45 -14.72 6.09
CA ARG A 169 5.80 -14.94 4.78
C ARG A 169 4.30 -15.20 4.88
N ARG A 170 3.70 -15.12 6.08
CA ARG A 170 2.33 -15.57 6.33
C ARG A 170 1.33 -15.04 5.30
N TYR A 171 0.71 -15.99 4.60
CA TYR A 171 -0.27 -15.75 3.56
C TYR A 171 -1.64 -16.28 3.98
N PRO A 172 -2.74 -15.53 3.85
CA PRO A 172 -2.85 -14.17 3.29
C PRO A 172 -2.19 -13.10 4.16
N ALA A 173 -1.84 -11.95 3.57
CA ALA A 173 -1.06 -10.90 4.22
C ALA A 173 -1.68 -10.36 5.53
N TYR A 174 -3.01 -10.44 5.67
CA TYR A 174 -3.71 -10.11 6.92
C TYR A 174 -3.19 -10.90 8.14
N LEU A 175 -2.75 -12.16 7.93
CA LEU A 175 -2.20 -13.00 8.99
C LEU A 175 -0.82 -12.54 9.48
N ALA A 176 -0.06 -11.81 8.64
CA ALA A 176 1.20 -11.20 9.02
C ALA A 176 0.97 -9.90 9.84
N GLN A 177 0.01 -9.06 9.45
CA GLN A 177 -0.30 -7.78 10.12
C GLN A 177 -0.74 -7.93 11.59
N LYS A 178 -1.43 -9.01 11.94
CA LYS A 178 -1.86 -9.27 13.34
C LYS A 178 -0.68 -9.35 14.33
N GLN A 179 0.54 -9.55 13.85
CA GLN A 179 1.71 -9.71 14.71
C GLN A 179 2.44 -8.38 15.01
N ALA A 180 2.22 -7.32 14.21
CA ALA A 180 2.92 -6.05 14.32
C ALA A 180 2.27 -5.01 15.27
N THR A 181 1.11 -5.31 15.84
CA THR A 181 0.25 -4.31 16.51
C THR A 181 0.66 -3.92 17.94
N THR A 182 1.91 -4.16 18.34
CA THR A 182 2.41 -3.83 19.70
C THR A 182 3.47 -2.72 19.68
N ILE A 183 3.29 -1.70 18.84
CA ILE A 183 4.15 -0.50 18.90
C ILE A 183 3.47 0.50 19.85
N LYS A 184 4.08 0.72 21.02
CA LYS A 184 3.70 1.84 21.90
C LYS A 184 3.87 3.12 21.11
N LYS A 185 2.81 3.93 21.04
CA LYS A 185 2.83 5.25 20.43
C LYS A 185 3.75 6.16 21.26
N ASP A 186 4.98 6.35 20.79
CA ASP A 186 5.84 7.43 21.22
C ASP A 186 5.62 8.60 20.25
N ASP A 187 5.42 9.81 20.76
CA ASP A 187 5.10 11.02 19.97
C ASP A 187 6.37 11.66 19.37
N SER A 188 7.49 10.94 19.31
CA SER A 188 8.73 11.42 18.69
C SER A 188 8.59 11.43 17.16
N ALA A 189 9.06 12.51 16.54
CA ALA A 189 9.13 12.63 15.09
C ALA A 189 10.07 11.55 14.55
N ILE A 190 9.57 10.68 13.66
CA ILE A 190 10.39 9.65 12.99
C ILE A 190 11.42 10.38 12.12
N SER A 191 12.72 10.14 12.35
CA SER A 191 13.77 10.74 11.53
C SER A 191 13.89 10.01 10.17
N HIS A 192 14.46 10.69 9.17
CA HIS A 192 14.74 10.08 7.86
C HIS A 192 15.68 8.86 7.99
N GLU A 193 16.65 8.93 8.90
CA GLU A 193 17.62 7.85 9.14
C GLU A 193 16.94 6.61 9.74
N ASP A 194 16.01 6.81 10.69
CA ASP A 194 15.23 5.72 11.28
C ASP A 194 14.35 5.01 10.24
N PHE A 195 13.81 5.78 9.28
CA PHE A 195 13.02 5.23 8.19
C PHE A 195 13.85 4.37 7.24
N ILE A 196 15.01 4.86 6.81
CA ILE A 196 15.94 4.11 5.95
C ILE A 196 16.44 2.84 6.66
N TYR A 197 16.72 2.91 7.97
CA TYR A 197 17.07 1.74 8.77
C TYR A 197 15.92 0.72 8.82
N ALA A 198 14.68 1.14 9.07
CA ALA A 198 13.52 0.27 9.08
C ALA A 198 13.27 -0.43 7.72
N LEU A 199 13.53 0.26 6.61
CA LEU A 199 13.48 -0.35 5.27
C LEU A 199 14.57 -1.41 5.07
N SER A 200 15.74 -1.23 5.69
CA SER A 200 16.86 -2.18 5.58
C SER A 200 16.66 -3.47 6.38
N GLU A 201 15.86 -3.44 7.44
CA GLU A 201 15.52 -4.60 8.30
C GLU A 201 14.32 -5.40 7.76
N PHE A 202 13.61 -4.89 6.75
CA PHE A 202 12.45 -5.57 6.21
C PHE A 202 12.86 -6.77 5.34
N GLU A 203 12.77 -7.98 5.90
CA GLU A 203 13.18 -9.22 5.23
C GLU A 203 12.22 -9.70 4.12
N SER A 204 11.04 -9.08 3.99
CA SER A 204 10.03 -9.46 2.99
C SER A 204 10.07 -8.52 1.78
N PHE A 205 9.88 -9.06 0.57
CA PHE A 205 9.78 -8.25 -0.64
C PHE A 205 8.52 -7.37 -0.59
N ILE A 206 8.71 -6.04 -0.63
CA ILE A 206 7.64 -5.05 -0.74
C ILE A 206 7.58 -4.56 -2.18
N ASP A 207 6.39 -4.63 -2.78
CA ASP A 207 6.10 -4.19 -4.15
C ASP A 207 5.83 -2.66 -4.19
N ILE A 208 6.76 -1.87 -3.67
CA ILE A 208 6.73 -0.40 -3.66
C ILE A 208 8.18 0.09 -3.80
N SER A 209 8.42 1.03 -4.71
CA SER A 209 9.76 1.61 -4.88
C SER A 209 10.18 2.43 -3.66
N GLU A 210 11.48 2.48 -3.36
CA GLU A 210 12.03 3.32 -2.29
C GLU A 210 11.65 4.80 -2.50
N ASN A 211 11.65 5.26 -3.75
CA ASN A 211 11.28 6.63 -4.11
C ASN A 211 9.81 6.94 -3.82
N ASP A 212 8.89 6.01 -4.05
CA ASP A 212 7.47 6.20 -3.73
C ASP A 212 7.25 6.30 -2.22
N LEU A 213 7.96 5.49 -1.44
CA LEU A 213 7.93 5.56 0.03
C LEU A 213 8.50 6.89 0.53
N LEU A 214 9.61 7.35 -0.04
CA LEU A 214 10.18 8.66 0.27
C LEU A 214 9.24 9.80 -0.12
N LYS A 215 8.54 9.70 -1.25
CA LYS A 215 7.55 10.68 -1.68
C LYS A 215 6.35 10.72 -0.73
N ILE A 216 5.88 9.56 -0.26
CA ILE A 216 4.83 9.48 0.77
C ILE A 216 5.32 10.15 2.06
N TYR A 217 6.55 9.85 2.50
CA TYR A 217 7.16 10.49 3.67
C TYR A 217 7.24 12.01 3.49
N GLU A 218 7.74 12.50 2.36
CA GLU A 218 7.83 13.93 2.05
C GLU A 218 6.44 14.60 2.08
N VAL A 219 5.43 13.97 1.50
CA VAL A 219 4.04 14.46 1.54
C VAL A 219 3.52 14.53 2.97
N VAL A 220 3.81 13.53 3.81
CA VAL A 220 3.42 13.51 5.22
C VAL A 220 4.17 14.57 6.02
N THR A 221 5.48 14.70 5.86
CA THR A 221 6.33 15.69 6.55
C THR A 221 5.94 17.10 6.15
N LYS A 222 5.78 17.39 4.85
CA LYS A 222 5.30 18.68 4.37
C LYS A 222 3.91 19.02 4.89
N ARG A 223 3.02 18.04 5.01
CA ARG A 223 1.72 18.25 5.65
C ARG A 223 1.88 18.54 7.13
N HIS A 224 2.73 17.80 7.85
CA HIS A 224 2.99 18.04 9.27
C HIS A 224 3.55 19.44 9.52
N GLU A 225 4.53 19.86 8.71
CA GLU A 225 5.12 21.21 8.72
C GLU A 225 4.08 22.29 8.41
N ASN A 226 3.25 22.11 7.38
CA ASN A 226 2.21 23.07 7.01
C ASN A 226 1.00 23.11 7.97
N THR A 227 0.86 22.13 8.87
CA THR A 227 -0.22 22.13 9.88
C THR A 227 0.23 22.77 11.20
N ASN A 228 1.54 22.97 11.40
CA ASN A 228 2.02 23.92 12.40
C ASN A 228 1.83 25.32 11.82
N ILE A 229 1.23 26.21 12.61
CA ILE A 229 0.90 27.58 12.21
C ILE A 229 2.06 28.17 11.42
N GLN A 230 1.76 28.64 10.21
CA GLN A 230 2.70 29.38 9.37
C GLN A 230 3.49 30.35 10.26
N HIS A 231 4.81 30.18 10.27
CA HIS A 231 5.80 30.88 11.10
C HIS A 231 5.80 32.43 10.95
N HIS A 232 4.75 33.05 10.38
CA HIS A 232 4.75 34.46 9.95
C HIS A 232 3.53 35.31 10.33
N ALA A 233 2.56 34.80 11.11
CA ALA A 233 1.42 35.65 11.55
C ALA A 233 1.04 35.43 13.01
N LEU A 234 2.03 35.38 13.92
CA LEU A 234 1.72 35.60 15.33
C LEU A 234 1.49 37.09 15.52
N GLU A 235 0.26 37.47 15.87
CA GLU A 235 -0.12 38.86 16.09
C GLU A 235 -0.24 39.15 17.59
N HIS A 236 0.29 40.30 17.98
CA HIS A 236 0.20 40.78 19.34
C HIS A 236 -1.27 40.96 19.74
N GLY A 237 -1.65 40.46 20.92
CA GLY A 237 -3.02 40.55 21.43
C GLY A 237 -3.96 39.43 20.97
N HIS A 238 -3.56 38.62 20.00
CA HIS A 238 -4.36 37.51 19.46
C HIS A 238 -4.28 36.26 20.35
N TYR A 239 -5.22 35.33 20.12
CA TYR A 239 -5.37 34.12 20.93
C TYR A 239 -5.12 32.87 20.10
N TYR A 240 -4.38 31.93 20.69
CA TYR A 240 -4.00 30.70 20.01
C TYR A 240 -4.30 29.48 20.89
N SER A 241 -4.84 28.45 20.27
CA SER A 241 -5.09 27.14 20.88
C SER A 241 -4.06 26.13 20.43
N ASN A 242 -3.62 25.26 21.33
CA ASN A 242 -2.77 24.11 21.00
C ASN A 242 -3.52 22.96 20.29
N GLY A 243 -4.84 23.08 20.11
CA GLY A 243 -5.67 22.08 19.42
C GLY A 243 -5.66 20.67 20.03
N LYS A 244 -5.29 20.55 21.32
CA LYS A 244 -5.41 19.32 22.12
C LYS A 244 -6.83 19.21 22.69
N TYR A 245 -7.14 18.12 23.42
CA TYR A 245 -8.47 17.90 24.02
C TYR A 245 -8.38 17.64 25.53
N GLY A 246 -9.47 17.87 26.25
CA GLY A 246 -9.56 17.62 27.70
C GLY A 246 -8.60 18.49 28.52
N ASN A 247 -7.94 17.90 29.52
CA ASN A 247 -7.07 18.62 30.47
C ASN A 247 -5.78 19.20 29.83
N LEU A 248 -5.45 18.76 28.62
CA LEU A 248 -4.29 19.25 27.86
C LEU A 248 -4.64 20.42 26.93
N TRP A 249 -5.94 20.69 26.72
CA TRP A 249 -6.38 21.81 25.91
C TRP A 249 -6.14 23.12 26.65
N SER A 250 -5.60 24.11 25.94
CA SER A 250 -5.36 25.43 26.48
C SER A 250 -5.37 26.49 25.37
N VAL A 251 -5.77 27.71 25.75
CA VAL A 251 -5.70 28.91 24.91
C VAL A 251 -4.79 29.92 25.58
N ARG A 252 -3.84 30.44 24.82
CA ARG A 252 -2.89 31.47 25.23
C ARG A 252 -3.10 32.72 24.43
N GLN A 253 -3.07 33.87 25.09
CA GLN A 253 -3.00 35.18 24.46
C GLN A 253 -1.55 35.65 24.42
N ILE A 254 -1.11 36.20 23.29
CA ILE A 254 0.17 36.90 23.19
C ILE A 254 -0.01 38.28 23.82
N VAL A 255 0.75 38.57 24.88
CA VAL A 255 0.64 39.82 25.65
C VAL A 255 1.71 40.81 25.26
N ASP A 256 2.91 40.35 24.97
CA ASP A 256 4.05 41.19 24.54
C ASP A 256 5.15 40.31 23.93
N TRP A 257 6.12 40.90 23.25
CA TRP A 257 7.38 40.23 22.90
C TRP A 257 8.56 41.21 22.99
N ASP A 258 9.71 40.71 23.43
CA ASP A 258 10.95 41.48 23.47
C ASP A 258 11.83 41.14 22.26
N VAL A 259 12.18 42.17 21.49
CA VAL A 259 13.03 42.08 20.30
C VAL A 259 14.52 42.08 20.69
N SER A 260 14.85 42.33 21.96
CA SER A 260 16.20 42.63 22.44
C SER A 260 16.80 41.58 23.37
N SER A 261 16.71 40.29 23.00
CA SER A 261 17.48 39.27 23.73
C SER A 261 18.92 39.20 23.19
N GLN A 262 19.92 39.21 24.07
CA GLN A 262 21.34 39.04 23.72
C GLN A 262 21.65 37.67 23.07
N SER A 263 20.67 36.74 23.05
CA SER A 263 20.76 35.41 22.46
C SER A 263 20.24 35.30 21.02
N GLY A 264 19.73 36.40 20.43
CA GLY A 264 19.24 36.43 19.04
C GLY A 264 17.87 35.77 18.82
N GLU A 265 17.21 35.28 19.86
CA GLU A 265 15.88 34.67 19.78
C GLU A 265 14.82 35.58 20.44
N GLU A 266 13.80 35.97 19.68
CA GLU A 266 12.68 36.78 20.16
C GLU A 266 11.91 36.05 21.28
N GLN A 267 11.83 36.68 22.46
CA GLN A 267 11.08 36.13 23.58
C GLN A 267 9.66 36.71 23.59
N LEU A 268 8.68 35.86 23.85
CA LEU A 268 7.26 36.17 23.85
C LEU A 268 6.66 35.95 25.24
N ILE A 269 5.92 36.94 25.72
CA ILE A 269 5.14 36.90 26.94
C ILE A 269 3.71 36.49 26.59
N TYR A 270 3.21 35.45 27.24
CA TYR A 270 1.85 34.97 27.04
C TYR A 270 1.07 34.82 28.33
N LYS A 271 -0.26 34.85 28.21
CA LYS A 271 -1.19 34.59 29.30
C LYS A 271 -2.13 33.44 28.95
N ILE A 272 -2.31 32.50 29.88
CA ILE A 272 -3.25 31.39 29.72
C ILE A 272 -4.66 31.89 30.03
N VAL A 273 -5.50 31.99 29.00
CA VAL A 273 -6.86 32.54 29.10
C VAL A 273 -7.93 31.46 29.23
N ALA A 274 -7.65 30.24 28.78
CA ALA A 274 -8.49 29.06 28.96
C ALA A 274 -7.67 27.76 29.06
N GLY A 275 -8.24 26.73 29.68
CA GLY A 275 -7.60 25.43 29.93
C GLY A 275 -6.94 25.30 31.30
N ALA A 276 -6.09 24.29 31.47
CA ALA A 276 -5.31 24.09 32.69
C ALA A 276 -4.40 25.31 32.99
N ASN A 277 -4.26 25.66 34.27
CA ASN A 277 -3.48 26.82 34.72
C ASN A 277 -3.99 28.18 34.20
N ARG A 278 -5.30 28.29 33.95
CA ARG A 278 -5.96 29.57 33.61
C ARG A 278 -5.56 30.67 34.60
N ARG A 279 -5.28 31.86 34.06
CA ARG A 279 -4.79 33.08 34.76
C ARG A 279 -3.28 33.13 35.03
N ASN A 280 -2.53 32.07 34.74
CA ASN A 280 -1.06 32.14 34.79
C ASN A 280 -0.51 32.82 33.53
N ALA A 281 0.67 33.43 33.67
CA ALA A 281 1.45 33.99 32.57
C ALA A 281 2.84 33.33 32.54
N GLY A 282 3.49 33.37 31.39
CA GLY A 282 4.82 32.83 31.21
C GLY A 282 5.55 33.54 30.07
N VAL A 283 6.84 33.23 29.96
CA VAL A 283 7.72 33.70 28.88
C VAL A 283 8.26 32.47 28.16
N MET A 284 8.31 32.51 26.84
CA MET A 284 8.92 31.46 26.01
C MET A 284 9.42 32.04 24.70
N THR A 285 10.24 31.31 23.95
CA THR A 285 10.70 31.83 22.64
C THR A 285 9.55 31.84 21.64
N LYS A 286 9.61 32.73 20.65
CA LYS A 286 8.63 32.77 19.54
C LYS A 286 8.56 31.43 18.79
N ASN A 287 9.69 30.74 18.68
CA ASN A 287 9.76 29.43 18.06
C ASN A 287 9.00 28.38 18.89
N GLU A 288 9.25 28.32 20.20
CA GLU A 288 8.53 27.42 21.11
C GLU A 288 7.02 27.70 21.12
N PHE A 289 6.62 28.97 21.08
CA PHE A 289 5.21 29.34 21.03
C PHE A 289 4.55 28.89 19.72
N THR A 290 5.23 29.09 18.58
CA THR A 290 4.75 28.64 17.26
C THR A 290 4.55 27.13 17.22
N GLN A 291 5.47 26.35 17.79
CA GLN A 291 5.34 24.89 17.87
C GLN A 291 4.20 24.44 18.81
N TRP A 292 3.91 25.22 19.85
CA TRP A 292 2.82 24.94 20.76
C TRP A 292 1.44 25.27 20.17
N ALA A 293 1.36 26.36 19.40
CA ALA A 293 0.12 26.89 18.84
C ALA A 293 -0.29 26.14 17.56
N LYS A 294 -1.55 25.68 17.50
CA LYS A 294 -2.10 24.92 16.37
C LYS A 294 -3.17 25.68 15.58
N HIS A 295 -3.99 26.47 16.27
CA HIS A 295 -5.04 27.26 15.65
C HIS A 295 -5.11 28.65 16.28
N GLU A 296 -5.27 29.68 15.47
CA GLU A 296 -5.75 30.96 15.95
C GLU A 296 -7.24 30.87 16.29
N VAL A 297 -7.63 31.48 17.40
CA VAL A 297 -8.99 31.42 17.92
C VAL A 297 -9.47 32.81 18.34
N ILE A 298 -10.77 33.05 18.22
CA ILE A 298 -11.44 34.21 18.78
C ILE A 298 -12.42 33.75 19.86
N ARG A 299 -12.62 34.61 20.87
CA ARG A 299 -13.60 34.34 21.92
C ARG A 299 -15.00 34.71 21.40
N ASP A 300 -15.90 33.74 21.45
CA ASP A 300 -17.30 33.87 21.07
C ASP A 300 -18.15 33.54 22.32
N GLU A 301 -18.57 34.59 23.03
CA GLU A 301 -19.19 34.50 24.36
C GLU A 301 -18.36 33.70 25.39
N ASP A 302 -18.80 32.48 25.71
CA ASP A 302 -18.15 31.54 26.62
C ASP A 302 -17.34 30.44 25.90
N ASN A 303 -17.33 30.44 24.56
CA ASN A 303 -16.65 29.46 23.72
C ASN A 303 -15.47 30.07 22.95
N TRP A 304 -14.62 29.20 22.41
CA TRP A 304 -13.48 29.58 21.56
C TRP A 304 -13.69 29.01 20.16
N ARG A 305 -13.75 29.89 19.16
CA ARG A 305 -13.96 29.52 17.76
C ARG A 305 -12.66 29.71 16.98
N ARG A 306 -12.34 28.77 16.09
CA ARG A 306 -11.18 28.89 15.19
C ARG A 306 -11.42 29.98 14.15
N ILE A 307 -10.39 30.74 13.84
CA ILE A 307 -10.38 31.65 12.70
C ILE A 307 -9.98 30.82 11.49
N ASP A 308 -10.93 30.55 10.60
CA ASP A 308 -10.67 29.84 9.34
C ASP A 308 -10.28 30.89 8.28
N ASN A 309 -9.05 30.88 7.79
CA ASN A 309 -8.54 31.80 6.76
C ASN A 309 -9.09 31.49 5.34
N ASN A 310 -10.34 31.02 5.22
CA ASN A 310 -10.96 30.61 3.96
C ASN A 310 -11.91 31.66 3.36
N ASN A 311 -11.66 32.95 3.58
CA ASN A 311 -12.37 34.03 2.89
C ASN A 311 -11.37 34.96 2.19
N GLU A 312 -10.78 34.47 1.10
CA GLU A 312 -10.47 35.24 -0.12
C GLU A 312 -10.66 34.32 -1.34
#